data_AF-A0AAU2JR19-F1
#
_entry.id   AF-A0AAU2JR19-F1
#
_cell.length_a   1.000
_cell.length_b   1.000
_cell.length_c   1.000
_cell.angle_alpha   90.00
_cell.angle_beta   90.00
_cell.angle_gamma   90.00
#
_symmetry.space_group_name_H-M   'P 1'
#
loop_
_entity.id
_entity.type
_entity.pdbx_description
1 polymer ?
#
loop_
_entity_poly.entity_id
_entity_poly.type
_entity_poly.pdbx_seq_one_letter_code
_entity_poly.pdbx_strand_id
1 'polypeptide(L)'
;MSQQSERTGSSRAGRIAKSTVSAVLITLTCLLVPVSLLTVWVHDIVLDTDRYVSTVTPLASDPAIEAAAVHRIAEAADVRVDGPQVAADLAAWLESQGLPPRVGTAVKALGPQLDSAADQVVTKVATRFVESDRFETVWTEANRFAHQAVVHALTGKGRGAIGVEGGTVTLDVGTAVEKVKEELVDAGLKPASKIPDVDKQMVLFQSDKLGKIRNAVHLLDVLGNWLPVITVILGAIGVFLARRRRRALVTTALCAAAACLVVAVALVIARRYYLDHLPEQVQSPAAAASIFDTLVRFLRVSLRTAMVLGVVIALGAYLSGAGRLPRGVRGRAERAADSAAGWGTSHGVRTGSVGPWVEGHRRPLTVAVLLVLALVFALWNHPTVLTVLLLVLILLVVLAVLALLAAEGRAGDRTRRPEEP
;
A
#
# COMPACT_ATOMS: atom_id res chain seq x y z
N MET A 1 -49.85 30.01 -30.15
CA MET A 1 -48.91 30.24 -29.01
C MET A 1 -48.81 29.07 -28.03
N SER A 2 -49.70 28.07 -28.05
CA SER A 2 -49.69 26.91 -27.14
C SER A 2 -48.66 25.82 -27.48
N GLN A 3 -48.42 25.51 -28.76
CA GLN A 3 -47.46 24.46 -29.16
C GLN A 3 -45.96 24.83 -28.98
N GLN A 4 -45.64 26.11 -28.84
CA GLN A 4 -44.25 26.56 -28.66
C GLN A 4 -43.79 26.50 -27.20
N SER A 5 -44.73 26.46 -26.25
CA SER A 5 -44.47 26.28 -24.82
C SER A 5 -44.07 24.83 -24.49
N GLU A 6 -44.75 23.82 -25.03
CA GLU A 6 -44.49 22.40 -24.75
C GLU A 6 -43.12 21.90 -25.24
N ARG A 7 -42.65 22.39 -26.41
CA ARG A 7 -41.33 22.01 -26.95
C ARG A 7 -40.16 22.56 -26.10
N THR A 8 -40.35 23.67 -25.39
CA THR A 8 -39.31 24.23 -24.53
C THR A 8 -39.20 23.50 -23.18
N GLY A 9 -40.33 23.01 -22.65
CA GLY A 9 -40.42 22.24 -21.40
C GLY A 9 -39.67 20.90 -21.45
N SER A 10 -39.86 20.10 -22.51
CA SER A 10 -39.19 18.79 -22.65
C SER A 10 -37.66 18.94 -22.78
N SER A 11 -37.20 20.00 -23.46
CA SER A 11 -35.78 20.31 -23.61
C SER A 11 -35.11 20.73 -22.29
N ARG A 12 -35.85 21.37 -21.37
CA ARG A 12 -35.30 21.86 -20.09
C ARG A 12 -35.29 20.73 -19.06
N ALA A 13 -36.36 19.94 -18.99
CA ALA A 13 -36.44 18.73 -18.15
C ALA A 13 -35.35 17.70 -18.52
N GLY A 14 -35.20 17.38 -19.82
CA GLY A 14 -34.14 16.46 -20.28
C GLY A 14 -32.72 17.01 -20.06
N ARG A 15 -32.56 18.33 -20.05
CA ARG A 15 -31.27 18.99 -19.75
C ARG A 15 -30.92 18.96 -18.25
N ILE A 16 -31.92 19.05 -17.37
CA ILE A 16 -31.77 18.96 -15.91
C ILE A 16 -31.50 17.49 -15.53
N ALA A 17 -32.29 16.54 -16.05
CA ALA A 17 -32.10 15.11 -15.80
C ALA A 17 -30.68 14.63 -16.14
N LYS A 18 -30.15 15.00 -17.33
CA LYS A 18 -28.75 14.67 -17.72
C LYS A 18 -27.71 15.29 -16.78
N SER A 19 -27.99 16.47 -16.22
CA SER A 19 -27.09 17.13 -15.28
C SER A 19 -27.10 16.44 -13.91
N THR A 20 -28.27 16.02 -13.43
CA THR A 20 -28.42 15.29 -12.17
C THR A 20 -27.77 13.91 -12.27
N VAL A 21 -28.03 13.16 -13.36
CA VAL A 21 -27.41 11.85 -13.61
C VAL A 21 -25.88 11.97 -13.68
N SER A 22 -25.37 12.99 -14.38
CA SER A 22 -23.93 13.27 -14.42
C SER A 22 -23.35 13.55 -13.03
N ALA A 23 -24.01 14.39 -12.21
CA ALA A 23 -23.56 14.69 -10.86
C ALA A 23 -23.53 13.43 -9.97
N VAL A 24 -24.59 12.61 -10.02
CA VAL A 24 -24.67 11.34 -9.27
C VAL A 24 -23.55 10.38 -9.70
N LEU A 25 -23.34 10.19 -11.01
CA LEU A 25 -22.27 9.32 -11.52
C LEU A 25 -20.88 9.80 -11.10
N ILE A 26 -20.63 11.11 -11.09
CA ILE A 26 -19.36 11.69 -10.65
C ILE A 26 -19.14 11.46 -9.17
N THR A 27 -20.15 11.72 -8.33
CA THR A 27 -20.07 11.48 -6.88
C THR A 27 -19.86 9.99 -6.59
N LEU A 28 -20.58 9.12 -7.30
CA LEU A 28 -20.43 7.67 -7.17
C LEU A 28 -19.03 7.22 -7.59
N THR A 29 -18.50 7.75 -8.69
CA THR A 29 -17.13 7.46 -9.16
C THR A 29 -16.10 7.87 -8.11
N CYS A 30 -16.24 9.08 -7.53
CA CYS A 30 -15.35 9.56 -6.47
C CYS A 30 -15.29 8.60 -5.28
N LEU A 31 -16.43 8.03 -4.89
CA LEU A 31 -16.49 7.06 -3.80
C LEU A 31 -15.95 5.68 -4.23
N LEU A 32 -16.25 5.27 -5.46
CA LEU A 32 -15.84 3.98 -6.00
C LEU A 32 -14.33 3.86 -6.23
N VAL A 33 -13.60 4.94 -6.51
CA VAL A 33 -12.14 4.86 -6.71
C VAL A 33 -11.41 4.28 -5.49
N PRO A 34 -11.49 4.86 -4.27
CA PRO A 34 -10.83 4.27 -3.11
C PRO A 34 -11.40 2.90 -2.73
N VAL A 35 -12.72 2.70 -2.87
CA VAL A 35 -13.34 1.39 -2.62
C VAL A 35 -12.77 0.33 -3.55
N SER A 36 -12.61 0.65 -4.83
CA SER A 36 -12.02 -0.25 -5.83
C SER A 36 -10.58 -0.61 -5.49
N LEU A 37 -9.76 0.36 -5.06
CA LEU A 37 -8.37 0.09 -4.64
C LEU A 37 -8.33 -0.79 -3.40
N LEU A 38 -9.23 -0.57 -2.45
CA LEU A 38 -9.39 -1.43 -1.28
C LEU A 38 -9.82 -2.84 -1.69
N THR A 39 -10.81 -2.98 -2.57
CA THR A 39 -11.29 -4.29 -3.05
C THR A 39 -10.17 -5.08 -3.74
N VAL A 40 -9.40 -4.43 -4.61
CA VAL A 40 -8.23 -5.06 -5.27
C VAL A 40 -7.20 -5.49 -4.22
N TRP A 41 -6.86 -4.61 -3.27
CA TRP A 41 -5.92 -4.94 -2.21
C TRP A 41 -6.40 -6.12 -1.34
N VAL A 42 -7.67 -6.14 -0.94
CA VAL A 42 -8.22 -7.27 -0.16
C VAL A 42 -8.19 -8.55 -1.00
N HIS A 43 -8.58 -8.52 -2.27
CA HIS A 43 -8.47 -9.67 -3.15
C HIS A 43 -7.01 -10.16 -3.24
N ASP A 44 -6.08 -9.26 -3.54
CA ASP A 44 -4.65 -9.58 -3.72
C ASP A 44 -4.02 -10.16 -2.44
N ILE A 45 -4.45 -9.73 -1.26
CA ILE A 45 -3.87 -10.18 0.01
C ILE A 45 -4.60 -11.40 0.59
N VAL A 46 -5.90 -11.56 0.34
CA VAL A 46 -6.71 -12.60 1.00
C VAL A 46 -6.97 -13.80 0.08
N LEU A 47 -7.09 -13.59 -1.22
CA LEU A 47 -7.48 -14.64 -2.17
C LEU A 47 -6.34 -15.05 -3.10
N ASP A 48 -5.32 -14.23 -3.27
CA ASP A 48 -4.15 -14.53 -4.10
C ASP A 48 -2.95 -14.92 -3.22
N THR A 49 -2.61 -16.21 -3.26
CA THR A 49 -1.51 -16.75 -2.46
C THR A 49 -0.16 -16.23 -2.93
N ASP A 50 0.08 -16.13 -4.23
CA ASP A 50 1.39 -15.71 -4.74
C ASP A 50 1.65 -14.24 -4.40
N ARG A 51 0.60 -13.42 -4.47
CA ARG A 51 0.66 -12.01 -4.11
C ARG A 51 0.78 -11.78 -2.61
N TYR A 52 0.10 -12.58 -1.79
CA TYR A 52 0.33 -12.60 -0.34
C TYR A 52 1.77 -12.98 -0.01
N VAL A 53 2.26 -14.11 -0.52
CA VAL A 53 3.61 -14.65 -0.23
C VAL A 53 4.68 -13.64 -0.64
N SER A 54 4.62 -13.09 -1.86
CA SER A 54 5.55 -12.06 -2.31
C SER A 54 5.52 -10.78 -1.46
N THR A 55 4.41 -10.50 -0.78
CA THR A 55 4.30 -9.37 0.15
C THR A 55 5.01 -9.68 1.48
N VAL A 56 4.89 -10.90 1.99
CA VAL A 56 5.43 -11.27 3.31
C VAL A 56 6.83 -11.87 3.27
N THR A 57 7.32 -12.37 2.14
CA THR A 57 8.68 -12.91 2.01
C THR A 57 9.76 -11.94 2.51
N PRO A 58 9.76 -10.64 2.15
CA PRO A 58 10.76 -9.70 2.63
C PRO A 58 10.74 -9.43 4.16
N LEU A 59 9.71 -9.89 4.88
CA LEU A 59 9.67 -9.80 6.35
C LEU A 59 10.62 -10.79 7.01
N ALA A 60 11.05 -11.85 6.32
CA ALA A 60 11.98 -12.83 6.88
C ALA A 60 13.32 -12.19 7.26
N SER A 61 13.78 -11.21 6.47
CA SER A 61 15.03 -10.46 6.68
C SER A 61 14.80 -9.09 7.35
N ASP A 62 13.63 -8.87 7.97
CA ASP A 62 13.36 -7.64 8.73
C ASP A 62 13.95 -7.77 10.15
N PRO A 63 14.85 -6.87 10.59
CA PRO A 63 15.50 -6.98 11.90
C PRO A 63 14.54 -7.05 13.09
N ALA A 64 13.36 -6.44 12.99
CA ALA A 64 12.36 -6.49 14.06
C ALA A 64 11.66 -7.85 14.11
N ILE A 65 11.45 -8.49 12.95
CA ILE A 65 10.91 -9.85 12.84
C ILE A 65 11.95 -10.86 13.29
N GLU A 66 13.20 -10.70 12.87
CA GLU A 66 14.30 -11.58 13.27
C GLU A 66 14.47 -11.56 14.79
N ALA A 67 14.54 -10.36 15.40
CA ALA A 67 14.62 -10.23 16.85
C ALA A 67 13.44 -10.87 17.59
N ALA A 68 12.21 -10.71 17.06
CA ALA A 68 11.04 -11.33 17.63
C ALA A 68 11.07 -12.87 17.48
N ALA A 69 11.54 -13.39 16.35
CA ALA A 69 11.68 -14.83 16.11
C ALA A 69 12.74 -15.44 17.03
N VAL A 70 13.89 -14.78 17.20
CA VAL A 70 14.94 -15.20 18.14
C VAL A 70 14.38 -15.27 19.56
N HIS A 71 13.68 -14.23 20.02
CA HIS A 71 13.08 -14.22 21.36
C HIS A 71 12.08 -15.36 21.53
N ARG A 72 11.23 -15.63 20.54
CA ARG A 72 10.25 -16.75 20.59
C ARG A 72 10.91 -18.12 20.59
N ILE A 73 11.98 -18.29 19.81
CA ILE A 73 12.75 -19.55 19.80
C ILE A 73 13.45 -19.74 21.15
N ALA A 74 14.02 -18.68 21.72
CA ALA A 74 14.64 -18.70 23.04
C ALA A 74 13.63 -19.02 24.14
N GLU A 75 12.49 -18.33 24.19
CA GLU A 75 11.40 -18.57 25.15
C GLU A 75 10.84 -20.00 25.04
N ALA A 76 10.69 -20.53 23.83
CA ALA A 76 10.25 -21.91 23.62
C ALA A 76 11.31 -22.96 24.03
N ALA A 77 12.59 -22.60 23.97
CA ALA A 77 13.70 -23.46 24.38
C ALA A 77 13.95 -23.41 25.89
N ASP A 78 13.74 -22.26 26.52
CA ASP A 78 13.85 -22.01 27.97
C ASP A 78 12.91 -22.94 28.76
N VAL A 79 11.67 -23.12 28.28
CA VAL A 79 10.69 -24.08 28.84
C VAL A 79 11.21 -25.53 28.84
N ARG A 80 12.27 -25.85 28.10
CA ARG A 80 12.86 -27.20 28.05
C ARG A 80 14.20 -27.36 28.75
N VAL A 81 14.84 -26.27 29.18
CA VAL A 81 16.14 -26.31 29.87
C VAL A 81 16.01 -25.60 31.21
N ASP A 82 15.27 -26.21 32.13
CA ASP A 82 15.11 -25.69 33.48
C ASP A 82 16.40 -25.97 34.28
N GLY A 83 17.40 -25.09 34.14
CA GLY A 83 18.74 -25.22 34.75
C GLY A 83 18.72 -25.51 36.26
N PRO A 84 17.84 -24.85 37.05
CA PRO A 84 17.60 -25.19 38.46
C PRO A 84 17.12 -26.63 38.67
N GLN A 85 16.25 -27.13 37.79
CA GLN A 85 15.72 -28.49 37.88
C GLN A 85 16.79 -29.53 37.52
N VAL A 86 17.59 -29.29 36.48
CA VAL A 86 18.74 -30.14 36.14
C VAL A 86 19.78 -30.16 37.27
N ALA A 87 20.07 -29.01 37.88
CA ALA A 87 20.97 -28.93 39.02
C ALA A 87 20.41 -29.62 40.27
N ALA A 88 19.09 -29.56 40.47
CA ALA A 88 18.40 -30.24 41.57
C ALA A 88 18.41 -31.77 41.41
N ASP A 89 18.14 -32.27 40.20
CA ASP A 89 18.18 -33.70 39.87
C ASP A 89 19.60 -34.26 40.02
N LEU A 90 20.61 -33.52 39.56
CA LEU A 90 22.01 -33.90 39.71
C LEU A 90 22.45 -33.90 41.19
N ALA A 91 22.00 -32.91 41.97
CA ALA A 91 22.26 -32.87 43.41
C ALA A 91 21.62 -34.06 44.14
N ALA A 92 20.36 -34.40 43.80
CA ALA A 92 19.66 -35.55 44.36
C ALA A 92 20.36 -36.88 44.01
N TRP A 93 20.88 -37.00 42.77
CA TRP A 93 21.66 -38.15 42.36
C TRP A 93 22.98 -38.25 43.14
N LEU A 94 23.74 -37.16 43.31
CA LEU A 94 25.00 -37.16 44.05
C LEU A 94 24.80 -37.53 45.53
N GLU A 95 23.73 -37.05 46.16
CA GLU A 95 23.34 -37.43 47.52
C GLU A 95 23.01 -38.94 47.61
N SER A 96 22.35 -39.50 46.58
CA SER A 96 22.08 -40.95 46.50
C SER A 96 23.35 -41.81 46.39
N GLN A 97 24.46 -41.24 45.88
CA GLN A 97 25.77 -41.90 45.80
C GLN A 97 26.59 -41.75 47.10
N GLY A 98 26.02 -41.16 48.16
CA GLY A 98 26.67 -41.03 49.47
C GLY A 98 27.55 -39.78 49.62
N LEU A 99 27.47 -38.81 48.70
CA LEU A 99 28.20 -37.55 48.84
C LEU A 99 27.59 -36.65 49.91
N PRO A 100 28.40 -35.81 50.60
CA PRO A 100 27.90 -34.91 51.63
C PRO A 100 26.95 -33.83 51.05
N PRO A 101 25.91 -33.39 51.80
CA PRO A 101 24.91 -32.42 51.33
C PRO A 101 25.48 -31.08 50.82
N ARG A 102 26.64 -30.68 51.36
CA ARG A 102 27.43 -29.51 50.96
C ARG A 102 27.83 -29.52 49.47
N VAL A 103 27.98 -30.70 48.86
CA VAL A 103 28.25 -30.85 47.42
C VAL A 103 26.98 -30.60 46.62
N GLY A 104 25.83 -31.12 47.05
CA GLY A 104 24.53 -30.87 46.41
C GLY A 104 24.11 -29.40 46.45
N THR A 105 24.43 -28.69 47.54
CA THR A 105 24.17 -27.23 47.65
C THR A 105 25.04 -26.42 46.70
N ALA A 106 26.32 -26.78 46.56
CA ALA A 106 27.22 -26.13 45.60
C ALA A 106 26.78 -26.36 44.14
N VAL A 107 26.29 -27.56 43.82
CA VAL A 107 25.74 -27.88 42.48
C VAL A 107 24.45 -27.11 42.20
N LYS A 108 23.52 -27.03 43.16
CA LYS A 108 22.31 -26.21 43.03
C LYS A 108 22.63 -24.72 42.84
N ALA A 109 23.68 -24.22 43.48
CA ALA A 109 24.13 -22.83 43.33
C ALA A 109 24.68 -22.50 41.93
N LEU A 110 25.05 -23.52 41.14
CA LEU A 110 25.46 -23.36 39.74
C LEU A 110 24.27 -23.31 38.77
N GLY A 111 23.05 -23.67 39.20
CA GLY A 111 21.84 -23.67 38.37
C GLY A 111 21.64 -22.39 37.56
N PRO A 112 21.64 -21.19 38.18
CA PRO A 112 21.49 -19.92 37.44
C PRO A 112 22.61 -19.62 36.44
N GLN A 113 23.83 -20.13 36.67
CA GLN A 113 24.96 -19.92 35.77
C GLN A 113 24.86 -20.81 34.54
N LEU A 114 24.33 -22.03 34.72
CA LEU A 114 24.01 -22.95 33.63
C LEU A 114 22.90 -22.39 32.74
N ASP A 115 21.89 -21.77 33.35
CA ASP A 115 20.79 -21.08 32.67
C ASP A 115 21.30 -19.96 31.76
N SER A 116 22.10 -19.04 32.32
CA SER A 116 22.65 -17.92 31.56
C SER A 116 23.58 -18.35 30.41
N ALA A 117 24.28 -19.49 30.57
CA ALA A 117 25.13 -20.05 29.53
C ALA A 117 24.30 -20.75 28.44
N ALA A 118 23.24 -21.48 28.83
CA ALA A 118 22.29 -22.10 27.92
C ALA A 118 21.57 -21.03 27.10
N ASP A 119 21.05 -19.99 27.73
CA ASP A 119 20.38 -18.85 27.09
C ASP A 119 21.25 -18.17 26.04
N GLN A 120 22.52 -17.92 26.35
CA GLN A 120 23.45 -17.30 25.39
C GLN A 120 23.71 -18.20 24.18
N VAL A 121 23.84 -19.51 24.39
CA VAL A 121 24.04 -20.47 23.31
C VAL A 121 22.78 -20.59 22.47
N VAL A 122 21.61 -20.73 23.10
CA VAL A 122 20.30 -20.81 22.44
C VAL A 122 20.06 -19.55 21.63
N THR A 123 20.22 -18.37 22.22
CA THR A 123 20.06 -17.08 21.55
C THR A 123 20.99 -16.98 20.35
N LYS A 124 22.28 -17.31 20.50
CA LYS A 124 23.26 -17.24 19.41
C LYS A 124 22.96 -18.20 18.26
N VAL A 125 22.51 -19.41 18.57
CA VAL A 125 22.10 -20.41 17.57
C VAL A 125 20.82 -19.96 16.88
N ALA A 126 19.85 -19.45 17.64
CA ALA A 126 18.60 -18.90 17.12
C ALA A 126 18.87 -17.71 16.19
N THR A 127 19.70 -16.75 16.59
CA THR A 127 20.10 -15.61 15.75
C THR A 127 20.72 -16.08 14.45
N ARG A 128 21.71 -16.99 14.51
CA ARG A 128 22.37 -17.50 13.30
C ARG A 128 21.40 -18.26 12.38
N PHE A 129 20.43 -18.95 12.94
CA PHE A 129 19.42 -19.65 12.16
C PHE A 129 18.46 -18.65 11.49
N VAL A 130 17.96 -17.67 12.24
CA VAL A 130 17.00 -16.67 11.78
C VAL A 130 17.60 -15.75 10.72
N GLU A 131 18.86 -15.34 10.86
CA GLU A 131 19.59 -14.53 9.87
C GLU A 131 20.03 -15.32 8.61
N SER A 132 19.63 -16.58 8.46
CA SER A 132 20.08 -17.43 7.35
C SER A 132 19.05 -17.58 6.24
N ASP A 133 19.51 -17.81 5.01
CA ASP A 133 18.66 -18.11 3.83
C ASP A 133 17.69 -19.28 4.07
N ARG A 134 18.04 -20.20 4.99
CA ARG A 134 17.18 -21.32 5.39
C ARG A 134 15.91 -20.82 6.09
N PHE A 135 16.05 -19.84 6.97
CA PHE A 135 14.90 -19.25 7.65
C PHE A 135 13.99 -18.54 6.65
N GLU A 136 14.55 -17.83 5.66
CA GLU A 136 13.75 -17.19 4.60
C GLU A 136 12.94 -18.20 3.78
N THR A 137 13.54 -19.36 3.48
CA THR A 137 12.88 -20.46 2.77
C THR A 137 11.74 -21.03 3.62
N VAL A 138 12.03 -21.38 4.87
CA VAL A 138 11.05 -21.92 5.82
C VAL A 138 9.90 -20.92 6.06
N TRP A 139 10.22 -19.64 6.21
CA TRP A 139 9.25 -18.56 6.35
C TRP A 139 8.31 -18.48 5.14
N THR A 140 8.88 -18.53 3.94
CA THR A 140 8.14 -18.40 2.69
C THR A 140 7.20 -19.59 2.48
N GLU A 141 7.68 -20.82 2.65
CA GLU A 141 6.86 -22.02 2.48
C GLU A 141 5.80 -22.15 3.58
N ALA A 142 6.14 -21.86 4.84
CA ALA A 142 5.16 -21.87 5.92
C ALA A 142 4.02 -20.87 5.67
N ASN A 143 4.34 -19.66 5.20
CA ASN A 143 3.35 -18.65 4.83
C ASN A 143 2.51 -19.09 3.62
N ARG A 144 3.14 -19.66 2.58
CA ARG A 144 2.45 -20.17 1.40
C ARG A 144 1.46 -21.26 1.77
N PHE A 145 1.91 -22.24 2.55
CA PHE A 145 1.09 -23.35 3.01
C PHE A 145 -0.10 -22.87 3.85
N ALA A 146 0.16 -22.03 4.87
CA ALA A 146 -0.88 -21.49 5.74
C ALA A 146 -1.92 -20.69 4.95
N HIS A 147 -1.46 -19.85 4.02
CA HIS A 147 -2.34 -19.03 3.19
C HIS A 147 -3.18 -19.88 2.22
N GLN A 148 -2.60 -20.91 1.59
CA GLN A 148 -3.34 -21.84 0.73
C GLN A 148 -4.45 -22.57 1.49
N ALA A 149 -4.18 -23.00 2.72
CA ALA A 149 -5.20 -23.62 3.57
C ALA A 149 -6.39 -22.67 3.84
N VAL A 150 -6.10 -21.39 4.12
CA VAL A 150 -7.13 -20.36 4.32
C VAL A 150 -7.92 -20.09 3.04
N VAL A 151 -7.25 -19.87 1.91
CA VAL A 151 -7.91 -19.63 0.61
C VAL A 151 -8.80 -20.81 0.23
N HIS A 152 -8.32 -22.03 0.44
CA HIS A 152 -9.07 -23.25 0.15
C HIS A 152 -10.33 -23.35 1.03
N ALA A 153 -10.20 -23.07 2.33
CA ALA A 153 -11.34 -23.03 3.24
C ALA A 153 -12.39 -21.97 2.85
N LEU A 154 -11.95 -20.81 2.34
CA LEU A 154 -12.81 -19.69 1.97
C LEU A 154 -13.49 -19.85 0.60
N THR A 155 -12.79 -20.42 -0.37
CA THR A 155 -13.24 -20.48 -1.77
C THR A 155 -13.74 -21.86 -2.19
N GLY A 156 -13.30 -22.92 -1.50
CA GLY A 156 -13.46 -24.31 -1.95
C GLY A 156 -12.69 -24.65 -3.22
N LYS A 157 -11.86 -23.72 -3.75
CA LYS A 157 -11.01 -23.90 -4.94
C LYS A 157 -9.57 -24.13 -4.49
N GLY A 158 -8.86 -25.08 -5.11
CA GLY A 158 -7.43 -25.33 -4.85
C GLY A 158 -7.06 -26.82 -4.82
N ARG A 159 -5.76 -27.11 -4.88
CA ARG A 159 -5.18 -28.46 -4.70
C ARG A 159 -4.51 -28.52 -3.32
N GLY A 160 -4.83 -29.53 -2.52
CA GLY A 160 -4.26 -29.72 -1.18
C GLY A 160 -5.00 -30.82 -0.40
N ALA A 161 -4.45 -31.21 0.76
CA ALA A 161 -4.96 -32.28 1.64
C ALA A 161 -6.19 -31.86 2.46
N ILE A 162 -7.17 -31.21 1.81
CA ILE A 162 -8.36 -30.67 2.45
C ILE A 162 -9.55 -31.13 1.60
N GLY A 163 -10.32 -32.07 2.13
CA GLY A 163 -11.55 -32.55 1.51
C GLY A 163 -12.71 -31.61 1.82
N VAL A 164 -13.37 -31.08 0.80
CA VAL A 164 -14.63 -30.34 0.96
C VAL A 164 -15.77 -31.32 0.69
N GLU A 165 -16.28 -31.97 1.74
CA GLU A 165 -17.51 -32.76 1.68
C GLU A 165 -18.59 -32.16 2.61
N GLY A 166 -19.78 -31.91 2.06
CA GLY A 166 -20.99 -31.69 2.87
C GLY A 166 -21.03 -30.44 3.76
N GLY A 167 -20.24 -29.40 3.49
CA GLY A 167 -20.28 -28.15 4.27
C GLY A 167 -19.37 -28.10 5.50
N THR A 168 -18.49 -29.08 5.65
CA THR A 168 -17.41 -29.06 6.66
C THR A 168 -16.07 -29.01 5.95
N VAL A 169 -15.25 -28.00 6.26
CA VAL A 169 -13.86 -27.92 5.80
C VAL A 169 -13.01 -28.59 6.87
N THR A 170 -12.62 -29.84 6.64
CA THR A 170 -11.70 -30.56 7.51
C THR A 170 -10.27 -30.22 7.09
N LEU A 171 -9.58 -29.40 7.89
CA LEU A 171 -8.13 -29.24 7.73
C LEU A 171 -7.49 -30.53 8.26
N ASP A 172 -6.88 -31.31 7.36
CA ASP A 172 -6.02 -32.41 7.76
C ASP A 172 -4.68 -31.81 8.23
N VAL A 173 -4.68 -31.37 9.50
CA VAL A 173 -3.52 -30.79 10.17
C VAL A 173 -2.34 -31.78 10.16
N GLY A 174 -2.62 -33.09 10.07
CA GLY A 174 -1.59 -34.12 9.93
C GLY A 174 -0.79 -33.94 8.66
N THR A 175 -1.46 -33.87 7.51
CA THR A 175 -0.77 -33.75 6.20
C THR A 175 -0.05 -32.41 6.03
N ALA A 176 -0.59 -31.35 6.66
CA ALA A 176 0.02 -30.02 6.73
C ALA A 176 1.34 -30.01 7.50
N VAL A 177 1.31 -30.59 8.70
CA VAL A 177 2.46 -30.68 9.60
C VAL A 177 3.51 -31.62 9.02
N GLU A 178 3.09 -32.69 8.34
CA GLU A 178 4.00 -33.64 7.66
C GLU A 178 4.83 -32.95 6.59
N LYS A 179 4.19 -32.17 5.71
CA LYS A 179 4.91 -31.39 4.67
C LYS A 179 5.87 -30.37 5.26
N VAL A 180 5.46 -29.65 6.31
CA VAL A 180 6.31 -28.68 6.98
C VAL A 180 7.49 -29.37 7.67
N LYS A 181 7.29 -30.54 8.28
CA LYS A 181 8.40 -31.35 8.83
C LYS A 181 9.37 -31.78 7.73
N GLU A 182 8.86 -32.28 6.60
CA GLU A 182 9.66 -32.76 5.47
C GLU A 182 10.55 -31.63 4.93
N GLU A 183 9.98 -30.45 4.69
CA GLU A 183 10.70 -29.27 4.23
C GLU A 183 11.69 -28.71 5.27
N LEU A 184 11.36 -28.76 6.56
CA LEU A 184 12.29 -28.38 7.64
C LEU A 184 13.48 -29.34 7.74
N VAL A 185 13.24 -30.65 7.55
CA VAL A 185 14.28 -31.67 7.52
C VAL A 185 15.19 -31.49 6.30
N ASP A 186 14.62 -31.23 5.13
CA ASP A 186 15.35 -30.94 3.88
C ASP A 186 16.16 -29.64 3.96
N ALA A 187 15.66 -28.63 4.67
CA ALA A 187 16.41 -27.41 4.99
C ALA A 187 17.55 -27.63 5.99
N GLY A 188 17.65 -28.82 6.62
CA GLY A 188 18.74 -29.21 7.51
C GLY A 188 18.42 -29.17 9.01
N LEU A 189 17.16 -28.88 9.40
CA LEU A 189 16.70 -28.92 10.79
C LEU A 189 16.31 -30.35 11.18
N LYS A 190 17.32 -31.22 11.33
CA LYS A 190 17.14 -32.62 11.76
C LYS A 190 16.27 -32.82 13.02
N PRO A 191 16.26 -31.93 14.04
CA PRO A 191 15.37 -32.09 15.19
C PRO A 191 13.87 -32.03 14.86
N ALA A 192 13.46 -31.48 13.72
CA ALA A 192 12.06 -31.42 13.30
C ALA A 192 11.42 -32.80 13.12
N SER A 193 12.23 -33.82 12.81
CA SER A 193 11.80 -35.24 12.74
C SER A 193 11.30 -35.83 14.06
N LYS A 194 11.54 -35.16 15.20
CA LYS A 194 11.05 -35.60 16.52
C LYS A 194 9.74 -34.95 16.94
N ILE A 195 9.20 -34.03 16.14
CA ILE A 195 7.89 -33.45 16.39
C ILE A 195 6.87 -34.60 16.21
N PRO A 196 6.00 -34.89 17.20
CA PRO A 196 5.02 -35.98 17.08
C PRO A 196 4.06 -35.75 15.90
N ASP A 197 3.60 -36.82 15.26
CA ASP A 197 2.57 -36.72 14.21
C ASP A 197 1.26 -36.25 14.84
N VAL A 198 0.69 -35.19 14.25
CA VAL A 198 -0.55 -34.58 14.74
C VAL A 198 -1.70 -35.10 13.88
N ASP A 199 -2.15 -36.31 14.17
CA ASP A 199 -3.36 -36.90 13.57
C ASP A 199 -4.63 -36.28 14.17
N LYS A 200 -4.81 -34.97 13.99
CA LYS A 200 -6.03 -34.29 14.41
C LYS A 200 -6.64 -33.56 13.23
N GLN A 201 -7.74 -34.11 12.72
CA GLN A 201 -8.72 -33.35 11.97
C GLN A 201 -9.29 -32.28 12.90
N MET A 202 -8.69 -31.10 12.87
CA MET A 202 -9.18 -29.96 13.63
C MET A 202 -10.30 -29.34 12.80
N VAL A 203 -11.54 -29.53 13.22
CA VAL A 203 -12.70 -28.81 12.67
C VAL A 203 -12.53 -27.34 13.02
N LEU A 204 -11.83 -26.59 12.15
CA LEU A 204 -11.48 -25.20 12.44
C LEU A 204 -12.69 -24.27 12.40
N PHE A 205 -13.76 -24.62 11.67
CA PHE A 205 -14.96 -23.79 11.60
C PHE A 205 -16.23 -24.62 11.31
N GLN A 206 -17.18 -24.61 12.25
CA GLN A 206 -18.57 -25.03 12.06
C GLN A 206 -19.46 -23.81 12.41
N SER A 207 -20.07 -23.17 11.41
CA SER A 207 -21.05 -22.11 11.66
C SER A 207 -21.85 -21.79 10.40
N ASP A 208 -23.13 -21.47 10.56
CA ASP A 208 -24.03 -20.89 9.56
C ASP A 208 -23.47 -19.62 8.86
N LYS A 209 -22.39 -19.05 9.41
CA LYS A 209 -21.65 -17.92 8.83
C LYS A 209 -20.72 -18.30 7.66
N LEU A 210 -20.36 -19.58 7.48
CA LEU A 210 -19.55 -20.02 6.34
C LEU A 210 -20.20 -19.70 4.99
N GLY A 211 -21.52 -19.87 4.89
CA GLY A 211 -22.27 -19.47 3.69
C GLY A 211 -22.19 -17.97 3.40
N LYS A 212 -22.25 -17.12 4.45
CA LYS A 212 -22.11 -15.66 4.31
C LYS A 212 -20.69 -15.26 3.90
N ILE A 213 -19.68 -15.90 4.47
CA ILE A 213 -18.27 -15.66 4.14
C ILE A 213 -17.98 -16.08 2.71
N ARG A 214 -18.43 -17.27 2.29
CA ARG A 214 -18.27 -17.75 0.91
C ARG A 214 -18.95 -16.82 -0.11
N ASN A 215 -20.14 -16.33 0.20
CA ASN A 215 -20.82 -15.35 -0.67
C ASN A 215 -20.04 -14.03 -0.75
N ALA A 216 -19.52 -13.54 0.37
CA ALA A 216 -18.69 -12.33 0.39
C ALA A 216 -17.38 -12.53 -0.39
N VAL A 217 -16.74 -13.69 -0.27
CA VAL A 217 -15.52 -14.07 -1.00
C VAL A 217 -15.80 -14.18 -2.50
N HIS A 218 -16.90 -14.80 -2.90
CA HIS A 218 -17.30 -14.85 -4.30
C HIS A 218 -17.58 -13.44 -4.86
N LEU A 219 -18.24 -12.59 -4.07
CA LEU A 219 -18.45 -11.19 -4.45
C LEU A 219 -17.12 -10.45 -4.58
N LEU A 220 -16.16 -10.70 -3.69
CA LEU A 220 -14.81 -10.13 -3.74
C LEU A 220 -14.00 -10.61 -4.95
N ASP A 221 -14.07 -11.90 -5.30
CA ASP A 221 -13.43 -12.51 -6.48
C ASP A 221 -13.94 -11.83 -7.77
N VAL A 222 -15.28 -11.67 -7.89
CA VAL A 222 -15.88 -10.97 -9.03
C VAL A 222 -15.57 -9.48 -9.04
N LEU A 223 -15.77 -8.79 -7.91
CA LEU A 223 -15.58 -7.34 -7.84
C LEU A 223 -14.11 -6.94 -7.91
N GLY A 224 -13.17 -7.70 -7.34
CA GLY A 224 -11.76 -7.34 -7.33
C GLY A 224 -11.19 -7.15 -8.74
N ASN A 225 -11.62 -7.97 -9.70
CA ASN A 225 -11.18 -7.83 -11.09
C ASN A 225 -11.99 -6.77 -11.88
N TRP A 226 -13.31 -6.69 -11.66
CA TRP A 226 -14.20 -5.87 -12.49
C TRP A 226 -14.50 -4.47 -11.95
N LEU A 227 -14.48 -4.27 -10.63
CA LEU A 227 -14.82 -3.00 -9.99
C LEU A 227 -13.95 -1.82 -10.45
N PRO A 228 -12.62 -1.97 -10.66
CA PRO A 228 -11.81 -0.89 -11.23
C PRO A 228 -12.30 -0.48 -12.63
N VAL A 229 -12.61 -1.47 -13.48
CA VAL A 229 -13.08 -1.26 -14.85
C VAL A 229 -14.44 -0.56 -14.85
N ILE A 230 -15.38 -1.03 -14.02
CA ILE A 230 -16.71 -0.42 -13.86
C ILE A 230 -16.59 1.01 -13.36
N THR A 231 -15.70 1.28 -12.40
CA THR A 231 -15.46 2.62 -11.85
C THR A 231 -14.99 3.59 -12.93
N VAL A 232 -14.05 3.17 -13.79
CA VAL A 232 -13.56 3.99 -14.90
C VAL A 232 -14.66 4.24 -15.93
N ILE A 233 -15.46 3.22 -16.26
CA ILE A 233 -16.59 3.35 -17.21
C ILE A 233 -17.65 4.32 -16.67
N LEU A 234 -18.05 4.18 -15.40
CA LEU A 234 -19.02 5.08 -14.76
C LEU A 234 -18.50 6.52 -14.72
N GLY A 235 -17.22 6.70 -14.40
CA GLY A 235 -16.55 8.00 -14.44
C GLY A 235 -16.58 8.63 -15.83
N ALA A 236 -16.23 7.85 -16.86
CA ALA A 236 -16.25 8.28 -18.24
C ALA A 236 -17.67 8.69 -18.67
N ILE A 237 -18.68 7.85 -18.44
CA ILE A 237 -20.09 8.15 -18.76
C ILE A 237 -20.56 9.41 -18.04
N GLY A 238 -20.26 9.54 -16.74
CA GLY A 238 -20.59 10.71 -15.93
C GLY A 238 -20.01 12.00 -16.52
N VAL A 239 -18.75 11.96 -16.95
CA VAL A 239 -18.07 13.08 -17.62
C VAL A 239 -18.65 13.35 -19.01
N PHE A 240 -18.99 12.34 -19.80
CA PHE A 240 -19.57 12.50 -21.14
C PHE A 240 -20.99 13.09 -21.13
N LEU A 241 -21.81 12.75 -20.13
CA LEU A 241 -23.14 13.32 -19.92
C LEU A 241 -23.10 14.78 -19.42
N ALA A 242 -21.99 15.19 -18.80
CA ALA A 242 -21.87 16.51 -18.22
C ALA A 242 -21.94 17.62 -19.29
N ARG A 243 -22.75 18.65 -19.01
CA ARG A 243 -22.85 19.83 -19.91
C ARG A 243 -21.54 20.60 -20.02
N ARG A 244 -20.67 20.51 -19.01
CA ARG A 244 -19.31 21.08 -19.00
C ARG A 244 -18.29 19.96 -18.76
N ARG A 245 -18.09 19.10 -19.76
CA ARG A 245 -17.22 17.90 -19.70
C ARG A 245 -15.86 18.15 -19.05
N ARG A 246 -15.21 19.28 -19.34
CA ARG A 246 -13.91 19.64 -18.74
C ARG A 246 -13.99 19.90 -17.23
N ARG A 247 -14.99 20.69 -16.78
CA ARG A 247 -15.17 20.94 -15.35
C ARG A 247 -15.56 19.66 -14.62
N ALA A 248 -16.42 18.85 -15.24
CA ALA A 248 -16.75 17.53 -14.72
C ALA A 248 -15.50 16.66 -14.55
N LEU A 249 -14.63 16.55 -15.57
CA LEU A 249 -13.38 15.78 -15.48
C LEU A 249 -12.44 16.28 -14.37
N VAL A 250 -12.25 17.60 -14.26
CA VAL A 250 -11.45 18.21 -13.18
C VAL A 250 -12.05 17.90 -11.81
N THR A 251 -13.37 18.08 -11.64
CA THR A 251 -14.05 17.80 -10.38
C THR A 251 -13.97 16.31 -10.03
N THR A 252 -14.25 15.40 -10.96
CA THR A 252 -14.15 13.95 -10.73
C THR A 252 -12.74 13.56 -10.28
N ALA A 253 -11.71 14.05 -10.97
CA ALA A 253 -10.34 13.69 -10.70
C ALA A 253 -9.83 14.25 -9.36
N LEU A 254 -10.20 15.49 -9.02
CA LEU A 254 -9.88 16.08 -7.71
C LEU A 254 -10.65 15.42 -6.56
N CYS A 255 -11.93 15.14 -6.77
CA CYS A 255 -12.76 14.45 -5.77
C CYS A 255 -12.22 13.03 -5.52
N ALA A 256 -11.91 12.27 -6.57
CA ALA A 256 -11.29 10.95 -6.43
C ALA A 256 -9.93 11.03 -5.69
N ALA A 257 -9.07 12.00 -6.04
CA ALA A 257 -7.80 12.22 -5.34
C ALA A 257 -8.03 12.55 -3.85
N ALA A 258 -9.01 13.38 -3.53
CA ALA A 258 -9.38 13.71 -2.15
C ALA A 258 -9.93 12.49 -1.40
N ALA A 259 -10.73 11.63 -2.05
CA ALA A 259 -11.24 10.41 -1.45
C ALA A 259 -10.13 9.40 -1.16
N CYS A 260 -9.15 9.25 -2.06
CA CYS A 260 -7.93 8.48 -1.81
C CYS A 260 -7.12 9.04 -0.64
N LEU A 261 -7.01 10.37 -0.53
CA LEU A 261 -6.35 11.02 0.60
C LEU A 261 -7.04 10.70 1.93
N VAL A 262 -8.36 10.72 1.97
CA VAL A 262 -9.13 10.34 3.17
C VAL A 262 -8.81 8.92 3.61
N VAL A 263 -8.76 7.95 2.68
CA VAL A 263 -8.38 6.57 3.01
C VAL A 263 -6.92 6.48 3.46
N ALA A 264 -6.01 7.22 2.82
CA ALA A 264 -4.61 7.25 3.25
C ALA A 264 -4.46 7.79 4.68
N VAL A 265 -5.20 8.84 5.05
CA VAL A 265 -5.25 9.34 6.44
C VAL A 265 -5.86 8.29 7.38
N ALA A 266 -6.93 7.62 6.95
CA ALA A 266 -7.53 6.54 7.74
C ALA A 266 -6.54 5.40 8.03
N LEU A 267 -5.67 5.04 7.07
CA LEU A 267 -4.62 4.04 7.29
C LEU A 267 -3.57 4.48 8.32
N VAL A 268 -3.23 5.78 8.36
CA VAL A 268 -2.33 6.33 9.40
C VAL A 268 -2.98 6.23 10.78
N ILE A 269 -4.28 6.53 10.88
CA ILE A 269 -5.03 6.40 12.14
C ILE A 269 -5.15 4.93 12.53
N ALA A 270 -5.48 4.05 11.59
CA ALA A 270 -5.59 2.61 11.81
C ALA A 270 -4.27 2.01 12.30
N ARG A 271 -3.13 2.44 11.75
CA ARG A 271 -1.80 2.03 12.23
C ARG A 271 -1.57 2.42 13.68
N ARG A 272 -1.93 3.65 14.07
CA ARG A 272 -1.80 4.11 15.47
C ARG A 272 -2.68 3.28 16.39
N TYR A 273 -3.97 3.17 16.03
CA TYR A 273 -4.92 2.38 16.79
C TYR A 273 -4.48 0.92 16.95
N TYR A 274 -3.97 0.29 15.89
CA TYR A 274 -3.45 -1.08 15.91
C TYR A 274 -2.29 -1.23 16.90
N LEU A 275 -1.32 -0.31 16.88
CA LEU A 275 -0.16 -0.35 17.76
C LEU A 275 -0.53 -0.03 19.22
N ASP A 276 -1.53 0.82 19.45
CA ASP A 276 -2.03 1.18 20.79
C ASP A 276 -2.85 0.06 21.44
N HIS A 277 -3.39 -0.88 20.66
CA HIS A 277 -4.22 -2.00 21.11
C HIS A 277 -3.54 -3.37 20.91
N LEU A 278 -2.21 -3.41 20.90
CA LEU A 278 -1.51 -4.69 20.84
C LEU A 278 -1.77 -5.49 22.14
N PRO A 279 -2.15 -6.78 22.02
CA PRO A 279 -2.26 -7.65 23.19
C PRO A 279 -0.95 -7.70 23.98
N GLU A 280 -1.02 -7.85 25.30
CA GLU A 280 0.17 -7.94 26.16
C GLU A 280 1.10 -9.11 25.79
N GLN A 281 0.57 -10.13 25.09
CA GLN A 281 1.36 -11.25 24.58
C GLN A 281 2.28 -10.88 23.41
N VAL A 282 2.09 -9.72 22.78
CA VAL A 282 2.92 -9.23 21.67
C VAL A 282 4.11 -8.46 22.24
N GLN A 283 5.23 -9.18 22.38
CA GLN A 283 6.46 -8.68 23.02
C GLN A 283 7.24 -7.65 22.16
N SER A 284 6.98 -7.57 20.84
CA SER A 284 7.68 -6.63 19.94
C SER A 284 6.72 -5.73 19.15
N PRO A 285 6.52 -4.47 19.58
CA PRO A 285 5.76 -3.47 18.83
C PRO A 285 6.38 -3.15 17.46
N ALA A 286 7.70 -3.29 17.33
CA ALA A 286 8.41 -3.05 16.07
C ALA A 286 8.09 -4.12 15.02
N ALA A 287 8.02 -5.39 15.42
CA ALA A 287 7.61 -6.51 14.56
C ALA A 287 6.15 -6.35 14.09
N ALA A 288 5.26 -5.97 15.01
CA ALA A 288 3.86 -5.70 14.66
C ALA A 288 3.75 -4.55 13.64
N ALA A 289 4.52 -3.47 13.85
CA ALA A 289 4.56 -2.35 12.92
C ALA A 289 5.08 -2.75 11.53
N SER A 290 6.12 -3.57 11.43
CA SER A 290 6.66 -4.01 10.13
C SER A 290 5.68 -4.87 9.35
N ILE A 291 4.95 -5.77 10.03
CA ILE A 291 3.88 -6.57 9.43
C ILE A 291 2.79 -5.66 8.86
N PHE A 292 2.27 -4.72 9.67
CA PHE A 292 1.23 -3.79 9.22
C PHE A 292 1.71 -2.95 8.04
N ASP A 293 2.91 -2.37 8.14
CA ASP A 293 3.47 -1.51 7.11
C ASP A 293 3.71 -2.28 5.80
N THR A 294 4.02 -3.57 5.88
CA THR A 294 4.23 -4.45 4.74
C THR A 294 2.92 -4.85 4.08
N LEU A 295 1.92 -5.30 4.84
CA LEU A 295 0.61 -5.68 4.29
C LEU A 295 -0.08 -4.49 3.60
N VAL A 296 0.05 -3.30 4.17
CA VAL A 296 -0.59 -2.08 3.65
C VAL A 296 0.29 -1.34 2.62
N ARG A 297 1.52 -1.82 2.37
CA ARG A 297 2.48 -1.20 1.44
C ARG A 297 1.88 -1.00 0.05
N PHE A 298 1.34 -2.08 -0.54
CA PHE A 298 0.75 -2.04 -1.88
C PHE A 298 -0.46 -1.10 -1.95
N LEU A 299 -1.30 -1.09 -0.91
CA LEU A 299 -2.45 -0.19 -0.82
C LEU A 299 -2.02 1.29 -0.73
N ARG A 300 -1.00 1.61 0.08
CA ARG A 300 -0.44 2.98 0.16
C ARG A 300 0.11 3.44 -1.17
N VAL A 301 0.85 2.58 -1.87
CA VAL A 301 1.38 2.89 -3.21
C VAL A 301 0.23 3.14 -4.18
N SER A 302 -0.77 2.27 -4.21
CA SER A 302 -1.94 2.38 -5.09
C SER A 302 -2.79 3.64 -4.83
N LEU A 303 -3.01 3.99 -3.56
CA LEU A 303 -3.71 5.23 -3.18
C LEU A 303 -2.92 6.47 -3.61
N ARG A 304 -1.60 6.44 -3.45
CA ARG A 304 -0.72 7.55 -3.83
C ARG A 304 -0.63 7.72 -5.34
N THR A 305 -0.50 6.63 -6.10
CA THR A 305 -0.49 6.69 -7.57
C THR A 305 -1.83 7.18 -8.11
N ALA A 306 -2.96 6.72 -7.56
CA ALA A 306 -4.29 7.20 -7.93
C ALA A 306 -4.49 8.69 -7.62
N MET A 307 -4.02 9.16 -6.46
CA MET A 307 -4.07 10.58 -6.09
C MET A 307 -3.28 11.45 -7.08
N VAL A 308 -2.06 11.03 -7.42
CA VAL A 308 -1.18 11.73 -8.37
C VAL A 308 -1.81 11.74 -9.76
N LEU A 309 -2.29 10.58 -10.22
CA LEU A 309 -2.97 10.45 -11.51
C LEU A 309 -4.20 11.35 -11.57
N GLY A 310 -5.01 11.40 -10.50
CA GLY A 310 -6.15 12.31 -10.39
C GLY A 310 -5.75 13.78 -10.50
N VAL A 311 -4.70 14.20 -9.79
CA VAL A 311 -4.17 15.57 -9.87
C VAL A 311 -3.64 15.89 -11.26
N VAL A 312 -2.89 14.97 -11.88
CA VAL A 312 -2.36 15.13 -13.24
C VAL A 312 -3.48 15.24 -14.28
N ILE A 313 -4.51 14.38 -14.18
CA ILE A 313 -5.70 14.45 -15.04
C ILE A 313 -6.42 15.79 -14.84
N ALA A 314 -6.60 16.23 -13.60
CA ALA A 314 -7.23 17.51 -13.29
C ALA A 314 -6.44 18.69 -13.90
N LEU A 315 -5.12 18.71 -13.73
CA LEU A 315 -4.24 19.74 -14.29
C LEU A 315 -4.25 19.70 -15.82
N GLY A 316 -4.13 18.51 -16.43
CA GLY A 316 -4.18 18.34 -17.88
C GLY A 316 -5.53 18.79 -18.48
N ALA A 317 -6.65 18.43 -17.84
CA ALA A 317 -7.99 18.85 -18.25
C ALA A 317 -8.19 20.37 -18.10
N TYR A 318 -7.60 20.96 -17.06
CA TYR A 318 -7.63 22.40 -16.82
C TYR A 318 -6.80 23.17 -17.86
N LEU A 319 -5.57 22.73 -18.14
CA LEU A 319 -4.61 23.40 -19.02
C LEU A 319 -4.91 23.21 -20.52
N SER A 320 -5.42 22.04 -20.92
CA SER A 320 -5.90 21.80 -22.28
C SER A 320 -7.16 22.62 -22.62
N GLY A 321 -7.76 23.28 -21.62
CA GLY A 321 -8.88 24.21 -21.75
C GLY A 321 -8.48 25.52 -22.41
N ALA A 322 -8.61 25.61 -23.73
CA ALA A 322 -8.77 26.90 -24.38
C ALA A 322 -10.11 27.53 -23.92
N GLY A 323 -10.06 28.42 -22.93
CA GLY A 323 -11.16 29.35 -22.62
C GLY A 323 -11.47 29.56 -21.14
N ARG A 324 -10.96 30.70 -20.62
CA ARG A 324 -11.40 31.43 -19.40
C ARG A 324 -10.89 30.94 -18.04
N LEU A 325 -9.58 31.11 -17.82
CA LEU A 325 -9.08 31.51 -16.50
C LEU A 325 -9.73 32.88 -16.12
N PRO A 326 -10.08 33.15 -14.86
CA PRO A 326 -10.59 34.46 -14.44
C PRO A 326 -9.60 35.55 -14.84
N ARG A 327 -10.06 36.56 -15.60
CA ARG A 327 -9.24 37.66 -16.15
C ARG A 327 -8.34 38.34 -15.10
N GLY A 328 -8.71 38.30 -13.81
CA GLY A 328 -7.96 38.92 -12.72
C GLY A 328 -6.63 38.22 -12.37
N VAL A 329 -6.54 36.89 -12.44
CA VAL A 329 -5.29 36.17 -12.11
C VAL A 329 -4.34 36.22 -13.30
N ARG A 330 -4.87 36.05 -14.51
CA ARG A 330 -4.10 36.17 -15.75
C ARG A 330 -3.54 37.59 -15.92
N GLY A 331 -4.36 38.62 -15.68
CA GLY A 331 -3.91 40.01 -15.79
C GLY A 331 -2.86 40.42 -14.75
N ARG A 332 -2.79 39.79 -13.57
CA ARG A 332 -1.73 40.08 -12.58
C ARG A 332 -0.44 39.34 -12.88
N ALA A 333 -0.53 38.06 -13.26
CA ALA A 333 0.64 37.28 -13.66
C ALA A 333 1.25 37.78 -14.98
N GLU A 334 0.43 38.16 -15.95
CA GLU A 334 0.89 38.77 -17.20
C GLU A 334 1.48 40.17 -16.96
N ARG A 335 0.88 41.00 -16.09
CA ARG A 335 1.49 42.30 -15.74
C ARG A 335 2.82 42.16 -15.00
N ALA A 336 2.95 41.19 -14.10
CA ALA A 336 4.21 40.91 -13.39
C ALA A 336 5.29 40.36 -14.33
N ALA A 337 4.91 39.48 -15.26
CA ALA A 337 5.82 38.93 -16.27
C ALA A 337 6.22 39.98 -17.32
N ASP A 338 5.28 40.83 -17.76
CA ASP A 338 5.52 41.93 -18.69
C ASP A 338 6.38 43.04 -18.02
N SER A 339 6.21 43.30 -16.72
CA SER A 339 7.09 44.21 -15.96
C SER A 339 8.50 43.66 -15.75
N ALA A 340 8.62 42.34 -15.51
CA ALA A 340 9.91 41.68 -15.39
C ALA A 340 10.66 41.63 -16.73
N ALA A 341 9.94 41.40 -17.85
CA ALA A 341 10.50 41.47 -19.20
C ALA A 341 10.89 42.91 -19.60
N GLY A 342 10.13 43.92 -19.18
CA GLY A 342 10.50 45.34 -19.33
C GLY A 342 11.76 45.72 -18.54
N TRP A 343 11.98 45.11 -17.38
CA TRP A 343 13.19 45.30 -16.58
C TRP A 343 14.41 44.55 -17.15
N GLY A 344 14.20 43.37 -17.75
CA GLY A 344 15.25 42.60 -18.43
C GLY A 344 15.73 43.24 -19.73
N THR A 345 14.81 43.82 -20.51
CA THR A 345 15.15 44.55 -21.75
C THR A 345 15.88 45.86 -21.47
N SER A 346 15.60 46.55 -20.35
CA SER A 346 16.35 47.74 -19.93
C SER A 346 17.78 47.44 -19.44
N HIS A 347 18.08 46.18 -19.09
CA HIS A 347 19.42 45.70 -18.70
C HIS A 347 20.12 44.88 -19.79
N GLY A 348 19.60 44.88 -21.02
CA GLY A 348 20.30 44.31 -22.20
C GLY A 348 20.27 42.79 -22.35
N VAL A 349 19.48 42.07 -21.54
CA VAL A 349 19.32 40.61 -21.68
C VAL A 349 18.29 40.35 -22.79
N ARG A 350 18.72 39.73 -23.90
CA ARG A 350 17.82 39.30 -24.99
C ARG A 350 17.87 37.78 -25.11
N THR A 351 16.77 37.11 -24.82
CA THR A 351 16.59 35.72 -25.26
C THR A 351 16.27 35.74 -26.75
N GLY A 352 17.12 35.15 -27.58
CA GLY A 352 16.99 35.20 -29.05
C GLY A 352 15.81 34.40 -29.59
N SER A 353 16.06 33.45 -30.50
CA SER A 353 15.02 32.62 -31.15
C SER A 353 14.22 31.71 -30.19
N VAL A 354 14.65 31.59 -28.94
CA VAL A 354 14.06 30.70 -27.93
C VAL A 354 12.72 31.25 -27.41
N GLY A 355 12.56 32.57 -27.26
CA GLY A 355 11.33 33.19 -26.74
C GLY A 355 10.08 32.87 -27.58
N PRO A 356 10.08 33.12 -28.90
CA PRO A 356 8.95 32.80 -29.79
C PRO A 356 8.65 31.30 -29.90
N TRP A 357 9.68 30.44 -29.85
CA TRP A 357 9.50 28.99 -29.89
C TRP A 357 8.83 28.46 -28.62
N VAL A 358 9.22 28.97 -27.44
CA VAL A 358 8.60 28.65 -26.15
C VAL A 358 7.17 29.19 -26.06
N GLU A 359 6.88 30.38 -26.60
CA GLU A 359 5.51 30.91 -26.72
C GLU A 359 4.61 29.94 -27.51
N GLY A 360 5.09 29.44 -28.66
CA GLY A 360 4.38 28.49 -29.50
C GLY A 360 4.21 27.10 -28.87
N HIS A 361 5.17 26.64 -28.07
CA HIS A 361 5.20 25.30 -27.46
C HIS A 361 4.90 25.29 -25.95
N ARG A 362 4.39 26.39 -25.39
CA ARG A 362 4.16 26.53 -23.94
C ARG A 362 3.28 25.44 -23.35
N ARG A 363 2.25 25.01 -24.08
CA ARG A 363 1.34 23.93 -23.67
C ARG A 363 2.03 22.56 -23.64
N PRO A 364 2.66 22.05 -24.71
CA PRO A 364 3.34 20.76 -24.67
C PRO A 364 4.51 20.73 -23.67
N LEU A 365 5.26 21.82 -23.50
CA LEU A 365 6.33 21.92 -22.49
C LEU A 365 5.80 21.80 -21.05
N THR A 366 4.70 22.48 -20.74
CA THR A 366 4.09 22.38 -19.41
C THR A 366 3.57 20.98 -19.12
N VAL A 367 3.00 20.32 -20.13
CA VAL A 367 2.53 18.93 -20.02
C VAL A 367 3.71 17.97 -19.83
N ALA A 368 4.80 18.14 -20.58
CA ALA A 368 6.00 17.33 -20.42
C ALA A 368 6.59 17.47 -19.01
N VAL A 369 6.70 18.69 -18.47
CA VAL A 369 7.20 18.96 -17.12
C VAL A 369 6.32 18.31 -16.05
N LEU A 370 4.99 18.43 -16.18
CA LEU A 370 4.05 17.81 -15.25
C LEU A 370 4.11 16.27 -15.31
N LEU A 371 4.25 15.69 -16.50
CA LEU A 371 4.42 14.25 -16.67
C LEU A 371 5.73 13.76 -16.07
N VAL A 372 6.83 14.50 -16.24
CA VAL A 372 8.12 14.18 -15.63
C VAL A 372 8.03 14.27 -14.11
N LEU A 373 7.43 15.32 -13.54
CA LEU A 373 7.24 15.45 -12.10
C LEU A 373 6.34 14.36 -11.51
N ALA A 374 5.27 13.99 -12.22
CA ALA A 374 4.38 12.91 -11.82
C ALA A 374 5.09 11.54 -11.88
N LEU A 375 5.88 11.30 -12.94
CA LEU A 375 6.69 10.08 -13.11
C LEU A 375 7.76 9.98 -12.02
N VAL A 376 8.50 11.06 -11.76
CA VAL A 376 9.50 11.14 -10.68
C VAL A 376 8.85 10.87 -9.33
N PHE A 377 7.67 11.44 -9.06
CA PHE A 377 6.97 11.19 -7.80
C PHE A 377 6.44 9.75 -7.69
N ALA A 378 5.94 9.18 -8.79
CA ALA A 378 5.42 7.82 -8.85
C ALA A 378 6.52 6.75 -8.68
N LEU A 379 7.70 6.98 -9.25
CA LEU A 379 8.87 6.10 -9.10
C LEU A 379 9.57 6.25 -7.73
N TRP A 380 9.16 7.21 -6.90
CA TRP A 380 9.85 7.49 -5.64
C TRP A 380 9.36 6.59 -4.49
N ASN A 381 10.23 5.68 -4.04
CA ASN A 381 9.97 4.67 -3.00
C ASN A 381 9.74 5.25 -1.59
N HIS A 382 10.35 6.40 -1.25
CA HIS A 382 10.22 7.05 0.07
C HIS A 382 9.96 8.56 -0.04
N PRO A 383 8.71 9.01 -0.11
CA PRO A 383 8.36 10.42 -0.27
C PRO A 383 8.21 11.03 1.12
N THR A 384 9.07 11.98 1.45
CA THR A 384 8.91 12.79 2.64
C THR A 384 8.09 14.05 2.31
N VAL A 385 7.53 14.71 3.32
CA VAL A 385 6.82 16.00 3.14
C VAL A 385 7.70 17.03 2.44
N LEU A 386 9.01 16.97 2.70
CA LEU A 386 10.01 17.83 2.09
C LEU A 386 10.18 17.56 0.58
N THR A 387 10.06 16.31 0.12
CA THR A 387 10.14 16.02 -1.32
C THR A 387 8.89 16.49 -2.06
N VAL A 388 7.71 16.41 -1.45
CA VAL A 388 6.47 17.00 -2.02
C VAL A 388 6.63 18.52 -2.16
N LEU A 389 7.09 19.20 -1.11
CA LEU A 389 7.36 20.64 -1.14
C LEU A 389 8.40 21.02 -2.20
N LEU A 390 9.47 20.24 -2.33
CA LEU A 390 10.52 20.44 -3.32
C LEU A 390 10.01 20.23 -4.75
N LEU A 391 9.18 19.22 -5.01
CA LEU A 391 8.58 19.01 -6.34
C LEU A 391 7.58 20.11 -6.71
N VAL A 392 6.82 20.62 -5.73
CA VAL A 392 5.96 21.80 -5.91
C VAL A 392 6.79 23.05 -6.19
N LEU A 393 7.89 23.26 -5.46
CA LEU A 393 8.81 24.37 -5.70
C LEU A 393 9.43 24.29 -7.11
N ILE A 394 9.91 23.12 -7.52
CA ILE A 394 10.45 22.88 -8.87
C ILE A 394 9.40 23.18 -9.93
N LEU A 395 8.15 22.71 -9.73
CA LEU A 395 7.05 23.01 -10.65
C LEU A 395 6.82 24.52 -10.76
N LEU A 396 6.76 25.24 -9.63
CA LEU A 396 6.56 26.69 -9.62
C LEU A 396 7.70 27.43 -10.31
N VAL A 397 8.96 27.02 -10.09
CA VAL A 397 10.13 27.60 -10.76
C VAL A 397 10.09 27.35 -12.26
N VAL A 398 9.81 26.12 -12.71
CA VAL A 398 9.74 25.81 -14.14
C VAL A 398 8.59 26.54 -14.82
N LEU A 399 7.43 26.66 -14.17
CA LEU A 399 6.31 27.46 -14.68
C LEU A 399 6.65 28.96 -14.75
N ALA A 400 7.39 29.49 -13.77
CA ALA A 400 7.84 30.88 -13.76
C ALA A 400 8.83 31.14 -14.91
N VAL A 401 9.80 30.25 -15.14
CA VAL A 401 10.75 30.33 -16.26
C VAL A 401 10.03 30.27 -17.60
N LEU A 402 9.10 29.31 -17.78
CA LEU A 402 8.30 29.22 -19.00
C LEU A 402 7.42 30.47 -19.22
N ALA A 403 6.97 31.14 -18.15
CA ALA A 403 6.22 32.37 -18.24
C ALA A 403 7.08 33.59 -18.61
N LEU A 404 8.31 33.66 -18.11
CA LEU A 404 9.28 34.71 -18.43
C LEU A 404 9.74 34.63 -19.89
N LEU A 405 10.14 33.43 -20.34
CA LEU A 405 10.57 33.20 -21.73
C LEU A 405 9.46 33.50 -22.75
N ALA A 406 8.22 33.19 -22.39
CA ALA A 406 7.03 33.54 -23.16
C ALA A 406 6.80 35.08 -23.21
N ALA A 407 6.93 35.77 -22.07
CA ALA A 407 6.74 37.22 -22.01
C ALA A 407 7.74 38.01 -22.88
N GLU A 408 9.00 37.59 -22.95
CA GLU A 408 10.00 38.20 -23.83
C GLU A 408 9.70 38.00 -25.32
N GLY A 409 9.20 36.81 -25.71
CA GLY A 409 8.77 36.52 -27.09
C GLY A 409 7.68 37.48 -27.58
N ARG A 410 6.75 37.88 -26.71
CA ARG A 410 5.68 38.86 -27.02
C ARG A 410 6.20 40.30 -27.15
N ALA A 411 7.28 40.66 -26.47
CA ALA A 411 7.86 42.00 -26.52
C ALA A 411 8.69 42.24 -27.80
N GLY A 412 9.38 41.20 -28.29
CA GLY A 412 10.16 41.26 -29.53
C GLY A 412 9.32 41.42 -30.81
N ASP A 413 8.05 41.02 -30.79
CA ASP A 413 7.15 41.09 -31.95
C ASP A 413 6.46 42.47 -32.08
N ARG A 414 6.22 43.16 -30.96
CA ARG A 414 5.65 44.53 -30.95
C ARG A 414 6.60 45.59 -31.48
N THR A 415 7.91 45.40 -31.32
CA THR A 415 8.94 46.34 -31.82
C THR A 415 9.18 46.23 -33.32
N ARG A 416 8.64 45.20 -34.00
CA ARG A 416 8.77 44.99 -35.44
C ARG A 416 7.60 45.53 -36.28
N ARG A 417 6.50 45.96 -35.67
CA ARG A 417 5.47 46.74 -36.38
C ARG A 417 5.74 48.23 -36.15
N PRO A 418 6.18 48.99 -37.16
CA PRO A 418 6.12 50.43 -37.06
C PRO A 418 4.65 50.83 -36.91
N GLU A 419 4.36 51.77 -36.00
CA GLU A 419 3.10 52.51 -36.02
C GLU A 419 3.01 53.22 -37.37
N GLU A 420 2.16 52.74 -38.27
CA GLU A 420 1.76 53.52 -39.43
C GLU A 420 0.87 54.67 -38.94
N PRO A 421 1.19 55.93 -39.28
CA PRO A 421 0.51 57.12 -38.79
C PRO A 421 -0.94 57.26 -39.25
#